data_AF-A0A7Y1XAX9-F1
#
_entry.id   AF-A0A7Y1XAX9-F1
#
_cell.length_a   1.000
_cell.length_b   1.000
_cell.length_c   1.000
_cell.angle_alpha   90.00
_cell.angle_beta   90.00
_cell.angle_gamma   90.00
#
_symmetry.space_group_name_H-M   'P 1'
#
loop_
_entity.id
_entity.type
_entity.pdbx_description
1 polymer ?
#
loop_
_entity_poly.entity_id
_entity_poly.type
_entity_poly.pdbx_seq_one_letter_code
_entity_poly.pdbx_strand_id
1 'polypeptide(L)'
;MRARLPISLIGAMALVVSACGVESTALTTMPPADFELAAASAPTTAAVPQLPAIPERQSLFETWDPTAFSNPTVIDNEWMPLTPGTKLVYEGVTNEDEEVHHQIITIVTPFTKVIDGVETLVLWDRDYSDGNLAETELAFFVQDDNGAVWRMGEHPE
;
A
#
# COMPACT_ATOMS: atom_id res chain seq x y z
N MET A 1 49.14 -20.13 -23.87
CA MET A 1 47.85 -19.85 -24.54
C MET A 1 47.39 -18.46 -24.11
N ARG A 2 47.16 -17.56 -25.07
CA ARG A 2 46.81 -16.15 -24.82
C ARG A 2 45.29 -16.02 -24.72
N ALA A 3 44.76 -15.67 -23.55
CA ALA A 3 43.34 -15.33 -23.38
C ALA A 3 43.12 -13.90 -23.90
N ARG A 4 42.20 -13.74 -24.85
CA ARG A 4 41.76 -12.46 -25.40
C ARG A 4 40.50 -12.02 -24.66
N LEU A 5 40.55 -10.87 -23.98
CA LEU A 5 39.35 -10.13 -23.56
C LEU A 5 38.67 -9.51 -24.80
N PRO A 6 37.33 -9.55 -24.91
CA PRO A 6 36.60 -8.64 -25.78
C PRO A 6 36.10 -7.39 -25.04
N ILE A 7 36.11 -6.33 -25.84
CA ILE A 7 35.93 -4.91 -25.57
C ILE A 7 34.47 -4.54 -25.29
N SER A 8 34.33 -3.50 -24.48
CA SER A 8 33.14 -2.75 -24.08
C SER A 8 32.21 -2.31 -25.22
N LEU A 9 30.90 -2.29 -24.97
CA LEU A 9 29.97 -1.39 -25.67
C LEU A 9 28.96 -0.79 -24.67
N ILE A 10 29.25 0.42 -24.22
CA ILE A 10 28.35 1.26 -23.44
C ILE A 10 27.33 1.87 -24.42
N GLY A 11 26.10 1.40 -24.38
CA GLY A 11 24.98 2.01 -25.11
C GLY A 11 24.41 3.17 -24.31
N ALA A 12 24.56 4.39 -24.83
CA ALA A 12 23.93 5.58 -24.28
C ALA A 12 22.42 5.54 -24.59
N MET A 13 21.58 5.38 -23.57
CA MET A 13 20.12 5.48 -23.68
C MET A 13 19.73 6.94 -23.46
N ALA A 14 19.26 7.60 -24.52
CA ALA A 14 18.79 8.98 -24.48
C ALA A 14 17.44 9.06 -23.74
N LEU A 15 17.41 9.74 -22.60
CA LEU A 15 16.20 10.06 -21.85
C LEU A 15 15.53 11.28 -22.51
N VAL A 16 14.38 11.07 -23.17
CA VAL A 16 13.55 12.17 -23.69
C VAL A 16 12.52 12.53 -22.63
N VAL A 17 12.72 13.67 -21.95
CA VAL A 17 11.73 14.24 -21.04
C VAL A 17 10.81 15.14 -21.87
N SER A 18 9.57 14.70 -22.08
CA SER A 18 8.53 15.53 -22.70
C SER A 18 7.82 16.33 -21.61
N ALA A 19 8.09 17.65 -21.57
CA ALA A 19 7.37 18.59 -20.73
C ALA A 19 6.28 19.28 -21.57
N CYS A 20 5.00 19.07 -21.24
CA CYS A 20 3.92 19.88 -21.79
C CYS A 20 3.85 21.19 -21.00
N GLY A 21 4.29 22.28 -21.63
CA GLY A 21 4.08 23.65 -21.13
C GLY A 21 2.62 24.07 -21.29
N VAL A 22 2.11 24.81 -20.30
CA VAL A 22 0.82 25.50 -20.37
C VAL A 22 1.08 26.92 -20.86
N GLU A 23 0.69 27.24 -22.09
CA GLU A 23 0.71 28.61 -22.59
C GLU A 23 -0.63 29.29 -22.26
N SER A 24 -0.57 30.36 -21.48
CA SER A 24 -1.69 31.25 -21.18
C SER A 24 -1.72 32.38 -22.19
N THR A 25 -2.76 32.45 -23.01
CA THR A 25 -2.94 33.55 -23.98
C THR A 25 -4.18 34.36 -23.62
N ALA A 26 -3.97 35.67 -23.50
CA ALA A 26 -4.91 36.66 -23.01
C ALA A 26 -6.12 36.91 -23.94
N LEU A 27 -7.20 37.39 -23.31
CA LEU A 27 -8.50 37.74 -23.87
C LEU A 27 -8.42 38.89 -24.90
N THR A 28 -9.10 38.71 -26.03
CA THR A 28 -9.46 39.79 -26.97
C THR A 28 -10.94 40.15 -26.79
N THR A 29 -11.22 41.43 -26.58
CA THR A 29 -12.55 42.02 -26.38
C THR A 29 -13.30 42.16 -27.70
N MET A 30 -14.53 41.63 -27.79
CA MET A 30 -15.49 41.93 -28.89
C MET A 30 -16.51 43.00 -28.45
N PRO A 31 -17.07 43.80 -29.38
CA PRO A 31 -18.04 44.87 -29.10
C PRO A 31 -19.44 44.31 -28.77
N PRO A 32 -20.32 45.09 -28.11
CA PRO A 32 -21.64 44.61 -27.73
C PRO A 32 -22.57 44.59 -28.96
N ALA A 33 -23.24 43.47 -29.18
CA ALA A 33 -24.41 43.40 -30.05
C ALA A 33 -25.66 43.59 -29.18
N ASP A 34 -26.47 44.59 -29.53
CA ASP A 34 -27.80 44.80 -28.95
C ASP A 34 -28.71 43.63 -29.37
N PHE A 35 -28.98 42.71 -28.44
CA PHE A 35 -30.00 41.69 -28.59
C PHE A 35 -31.17 41.99 -27.65
N GLU A 36 -32.31 42.33 -28.26
CA GLU A 36 -33.59 42.50 -27.58
C GLU A 36 -34.03 41.14 -26.99
N LEU A 37 -34.16 41.10 -25.66
CA LEU A 37 -34.40 39.89 -24.90
C LEU A 37 -35.87 39.46 -25.05
N ALA A 38 -36.15 38.55 -25.99
CA ALA A 38 -37.41 37.81 -25.98
C ALA A 38 -37.40 36.89 -24.74
N ALA A 39 -38.33 37.14 -23.81
CA ALA A 39 -38.51 36.30 -22.63
C ALA A 39 -38.93 34.89 -23.06
N ALA A 40 -37.97 33.96 -23.09
CA ALA A 40 -38.24 32.55 -23.27
C ALA A 40 -38.90 32.01 -22.00
N SER A 41 -40.10 31.44 -22.15
CA SER A 41 -40.76 30.68 -21.08
C SER A 41 -39.83 29.57 -20.60
N ALA A 42 -39.51 29.55 -19.31
CA ALA A 42 -38.66 28.52 -18.73
C ALA A 42 -39.29 27.12 -18.96
N PRO A 43 -38.51 26.11 -19.38
CA PRO A 43 -39.02 24.75 -19.42
C PRO A 43 -39.34 24.32 -17.97
N THR A 44 -40.57 23.86 -17.75
CA THR A 44 -40.92 23.11 -16.54
C THR A 44 -39.92 21.96 -16.40
N THR A 45 -39.09 22.00 -15.36
CA THR A 45 -38.24 20.88 -14.98
C THR A 45 -39.15 19.73 -14.59
N ALA A 46 -39.27 18.72 -15.46
CA ALA A 46 -39.91 17.47 -15.10
C ALA A 46 -39.07 16.83 -13.98
N ALA A 47 -39.70 16.49 -12.86
CA ALA A 47 -39.04 15.79 -11.78
C ALA A 47 -38.51 14.44 -12.30
N VAL A 48 -37.19 14.25 -12.21
CA VAL A 48 -36.57 12.95 -12.48
C VAL A 48 -37.13 11.97 -11.44
N PRO A 49 -37.70 10.82 -11.83
CA PRO A 49 -38.13 9.82 -10.87
C PRO A 49 -36.93 9.40 -10.01
N GLN A 50 -36.99 9.66 -8.70
CA GLN A 50 -36.00 9.12 -7.78
C GLN A 50 -36.18 7.60 -7.71
N LEU A 51 -35.17 6.89 -8.20
CA LEU A 51 -35.07 5.45 -7.99
C LEU A 51 -35.07 5.19 -6.47
N PRO A 52 -35.76 4.15 -5.97
CA PRO A 52 -35.69 3.80 -4.55
C PRO A 52 -34.23 3.70 -4.10
N ALA A 53 -33.92 4.31 -2.95
CA ALA A 53 -32.60 4.20 -2.36
C ALA A 53 -32.27 2.72 -2.14
N ILE A 54 -31.16 2.26 -2.72
CA ILE A 54 -30.59 0.97 -2.37
C ILE A 54 -30.21 1.07 -0.88
N PRO A 55 -30.62 0.13 -0.01
CA PRO A 55 -30.20 0.16 1.39
C PRO A 55 -28.68 0.23 1.44
N GLU A 56 -28.14 1.14 2.26
CA GLU A 56 -26.70 1.28 2.40
C GLU A 56 -26.10 -0.07 2.77
N ARG A 57 -25.16 -0.52 1.95
CA ARG A 57 -24.43 -1.75 2.22
C ARG A 57 -23.66 -1.53 3.51
N GLN A 58 -23.92 -2.36 4.52
CA GLN A 58 -23.12 -2.35 5.75
C GLN A 58 -21.64 -2.45 5.38
N SER A 59 -20.81 -1.61 6.01
CA SER A 59 -19.36 -1.71 5.87
C SER A 59 -18.93 -3.11 6.29
N LEU A 60 -18.14 -3.76 5.44
CA LEU A 60 -17.47 -5.01 5.78
C LEU A 60 -16.10 -4.75 6.44
N PHE A 61 -15.71 -3.48 6.58
CA PHE A 61 -14.47 -3.07 7.21
C PHE A 61 -14.72 -2.68 8.66
N GLU A 62 -13.79 -3.07 9.53
CA GLU A 62 -13.72 -2.58 10.91
C GLU A 62 -13.59 -1.06 10.92
N THR A 63 -14.15 -0.41 11.94
CA THR A 63 -13.88 1.00 12.19
C THR A 63 -12.51 1.11 12.86
N TRP A 64 -11.63 1.94 12.29
CA TRP A 64 -10.34 2.23 12.91
C TRP A 64 -10.52 3.15 14.13
N ASP A 65 -10.05 2.71 15.29
CA ASP A 65 -10.01 3.48 16.53
C ASP A 65 -8.68 3.21 17.26
N PRO A 66 -7.72 4.16 17.26
CA PRO A 66 -6.43 3.96 17.92
C PRO A 66 -6.57 3.86 19.45
N THR A 67 -7.71 4.23 20.03
CA THR A 67 -7.96 4.10 21.48
C THR A 67 -8.32 2.69 21.93
N ALA A 68 -8.58 1.77 20.99
CA ALA A 68 -8.82 0.34 21.27
C ALA A 68 -7.53 -0.47 21.53
N PHE A 69 -6.39 0.22 21.64
CA PHE A 69 -5.05 -0.36 21.75
C PHE A 69 -4.37 0.16 23.02
N SER A 70 -4.76 -0.35 24.18
CA SER A 70 -4.21 0.10 25.47
C SER A 70 -2.78 -0.41 25.69
N ASN A 71 -2.44 -1.62 25.22
CA ASN A 71 -1.10 -2.22 25.31
C ASN A 71 -0.69 -2.92 23.99
N PRO A 72 -0.61 -2.19 22.87
CA PRO A 72 -0.58 -2.76 21.52
C PRO A 72 0.60 -3.69 21.22
N THR A 73 1.74 -3.46 21.86
CA THR A 73 2.97 -4.23 21.62
C THR A 73 3.09 -5.45 22.51
N VAL A 74 2.17 -5.65 23.46
CA VAL A 74 2.07 -6.87 24.26
C VAL A 74 1.16 -7.83 23.51
N ILE A 75 1.75 -8.54 22.55
CA ILE A 75 1.03 -9.49 21.68
C ILE A 75 1.14 -10.89 22.30
N ASP A 76 0.21 -11.18 23.20
CA ASP A 76 0.13 -12.43 23.98
C ASP A 76 -1.00 -13.36 23.52
N ASN A 77 -1.57 -13.12 22.34
CA ASN A 77 -2.59 -13.94 21.71
C ASN A 77 -2.22 -15.44 21.75
N GLU A 78 -3.17 -16.30 22.16
CA GLU A 78 -2.98 -17.74 22.34
C GLU A 78 -2.43 -18.46 21.10
N TRP A 79 -2.77 -17.96 19.90
CA TRP A 79 -2.43 -18.59 18.62
C TRP A 79 -1.23 -17.94 17.94
N MET A 80 -0.91 -16.69 18.28
CA MET A 80 0.19 -15.95 17.67
C MET A 80 0.91 -15.04 18.69
N PRO A 81 1.57 -15.63 19.71
CA PRO A 81 2.33 -14.84 20.67
C PRO A 81 3.61 -14.28 20.03
N LEU A 82 3.80 -12.96 20.10
CA LEU A 82 4.97 -12.27 19.52
C LEU A 82 5.78 -11.59 20.64
N THR A 83 6.46 -12.40 21.46
CA THR A 83 7.36 -11.87 22.51
C THR A 83 8.72 -11.49 21.91
N PRO A 84 9.24 -10.27 22.16
CA PRO A 84 10.58 -9.86 21.71
C PRO A 84 11.67 -10.87 22.06
N GLY A 85 12.55 -11.14 21.09
CA GLY A 85 13.59 -12.18 21.17
C GLY A 85 13.16 -13.55 20.65
N THR A 86 11.87 -13.74 20.36
CA THR A 86 11.37 -14.95 19.69
C THR A 86 11.90 -15.01 18.26
N LYS A 87 12.37 -16.20 17.86
CA LYS A 87 12.70 -16.54 16.48
C LYS A 87 11.81 -17.68 16.02
N LEU A 88 10.99 -17.42 15.02
CA LEU A 88 10.15 -18.42 14.36
C LEU A 88 10.86 -18.83 13.07
N VAL A 89 10.94 -20.13 12.81
CA VAL A 89 11.53 -20.68 11.58
C VAL A 89 10.48 -21.59 10.95
N TYR A 90 10.04 -21.22 9.76
CA TYR A 90 9.11 -21.98 8.94
C TYR A 90 9.87 -22.55 7.76
N GLU A 91 9.65 -23.83 7.48
CA GLU A 91 10.26 -24.53 6.35
C GLU A 91 9.17 -25.14 5.49
N GLY A 92 9.36 -25.07 4.18
CA GLY A 92 8.41 -25.59 3.20
C GLY A 92 9.07 -25.79 1.85
N VAL A 93 8.25 -26.12 0.87
CA VAL A 93 8.65 -26.24 -0.53
C VAL A 93 7.60 -25.57 -1.42
N THR A 94 8.04 -24.91 -2.48
CA THR A 94 7.12 -24.45 -3.53
C THR A 94 6.94 -25.56 -4.56
N ASN A 95 5.72 -25.72 -5.08
CA ASN A 95 5.36 -26.75 -6.07
C ASN A 95 4.83 -26.08 -7.35
N GLU A 96 5.70 -25.34 -8.04
CA GLU A 96 5.37 -24.73 -9.33
C GLU A 96 5.94 -25.59 -10.47
N ASP A 97 7.10 -25.21 -11.01
CA ASP A 97 7.77 -25.93 -12.10
C ASP A 97 8.76 -26.99 -11.57
N GLU A 98 9.41 -26.71 -10.44
CA GLU A 98 10.28 -27.63 -9.70
C GLU A 98 10.09 -27.45 -8.19
N GLU A 99 10.45 -28.48 -7.41
CA GLU A 99 10.43 -28.41 -5.95
C GLU A 99 11.63 -27.56 -5.50
N VAL A 100 11.35 -26.40 -4.90
CA VAL A 100 12.35 -25.47 -4.38
C VAL A 100 12.17 -25.37 -2.88
N HIS A 101 13.25 -25.51 -2.13
CA HIS A 101 13.20 -25.38 -0.68
C HIS A 101 12.98 -23.92 -0.29
N HIS A 102 12.08 -23.71 0.65
CA HIS A 102 11.72 -22.39 1.14
C HIS A 102 11.86 -22.33 2.67
N GLN A 103 12.45 -21.25 3.19
CA GLN A 103 12.58 -21.03 4.62
C GLN A 103 12.30 -19.58 4.96
N ILE A 104 11.35 -19.36 5.87
CA ILE A 104 11.03 -18.04 6.41
C ILE A 104 11.52 -17.99 7.84
N ILE A 105 12.33 -16.98 8.16
CA ILE A 105 12.79 -16.67 9.51
C ILE A 105 12.17 -15.35 9.93
N THR A 106 11.30 -15.40 10.94
CA THR A 106 10.70 -14.22 11.57
C THR A 106 11.35 -13.98 12.92
N ILE A 107 11.89 -12.78 13.12
CA ILE A 107 12.50 -12.34 14.38
C ILE A 107 11.63 -11.27 15.01
N VAL A 108 11.10 -11.54 16.19
CA VAL A 108 10.38 -10.53 16.98
C VAL A 108 11.41 -9.63 17.65
N THR A 109 11.48 -8.37 17.20
CA THR A 109 12.48 -7.42 17.70
C THR A 109 11.98 -6.69 18.95
N PRO A 110 12.85 -6.02 19.73
CA PRO A 110 12.41 -5.12 20.79
C PRO A 110 12.04 -3.72 20.27
N PHE A 111 12.02 -3.50 18.95
CA PHE A 111 11.78 -2.19 18.36
C PHE A 111 10.30 -1.95 18.08
N THR A 112 9.91 -0.69 18.17
CA THR A 112 8.56 -0.21 17.90
C THR A 112 8.58 0.96 16.91
N LYS A 113 7.45 1.17 16.25
CA LYS A 113 7.19 2.31 15.37
C LYS A 113 5.76 2.80 15.61
N VAL A 114 5.53 4.10 15.67
CA VAL A 114 4.16 4.63 15.68
C VAL A 114 3.60 4.59 14.26
N ILE A 115 2.48 3.88 14.07
CA ILE A 115 1.75 3.81 12.81
C ILE A 115 0.30 4.19 13.12
N ASP A 116 -0.20 5.22 12.43
CA ASP A 116 -1.55 5.75 12.58
C ASP A 116 -2.00 5.99 14.04
N GLY A 117 -1.07 6.46 14.88
CA GLY A 117 -1.32 6.79 16.29
C GLY A 117 -1.13 5.65 17.29
N VAL A 118 -0.81 4.43 16.84
CA VAL A 118 -0.61 3.25 17.70
C VAL A 118 0.86 2.84 17.71
N GLU A 119 1.44 2.63 18.90
CA GLU A 119 2.77 2.03 19.03
C GLU A 119 2.75 0.59 18.51
N THR A 120 3.54 0.31 17.48
CA THR A 120 3.47 -0.94 16.72
C THR A 120 4.77 -1.72 16.84
N LEU A 121 4.67 -3.02 17.13
CA LEU A 121 5.82 -3.91 17.25
C LEU A 121 6.43 -4.19 15.87
N VAL A 122 7.77 -4.16 15.78
CA VAL A 122 8.51 -4.44 14.55
C VAL A 122 9.04 -5.86 14.57
N LEU A 123 8.69 -6.65 13.55
CA LEU A 123 9.26 -7.94 13.26
C LEU A 123 10.23 -7.79 12.08
N TRP A 124 11.27 -8.63 12.04
CA TRP A 124 12.18 -8.74 10.91
C TRP A 124 12.04 -10.11 10.26
N ASP A 125 11.49 -10.11 9.05
CA ASP A 125 11.25 -11.30 8.25
C ASP A 125 12.36 -11.47 7.21
N ARG A 126 12.78 -12.71 7.03
CA ARG A 126 13.84 -13.11 6.09
C ARG A 126 13.40 -14.36 5.38
N ASP A 127 13.25 -14.26 4.08
CA ASP A 127 12.79 -15.34 3.25
C ASP A 127 13.94 -15.87 2.37
N TYR A 128 14.06 -17.19 2.32
CA TYR A 128 15.10 -17.90 1.62
C TYR A 128 14.51 -18.87 0.60
N SER A 129 15.06 -18.84 -0.60
CA SER A 129 14.80 -19.81 -1.68
C SER A 129 16.09 -20.55 -2.01
N ASP A 130 16.08 -21.88 -1.83
CA ASP A 130 17.26 -22.76 -1.95
C ASP A 130 18.50 -22.24 -1.18
N GLY A 131 18.25 -21.72 0.03
CA GLY A 131 19.28 -21.19 0.92
C GLY A 131 19.81 -19.80 0.53
N ASN A 132 19.33 -19.20 -0.56
CA ASN A 132 19.65 -17.83 -0.95
C ASN A 132 18.58 -16.89 -0.39
N LEU A 133 19.01 -15.75 0.19
CA LEU A 133 18.08 -14.73 0.63
C LEU A 133 17.32 -14.18 -0.58
N ALA A 134 16.01 -14.44 -0.64
CA ALA A 134 15.12 -13.99 -1.69
C ALA A 134 14.51 -12.63 -1.33
N GLU A 135 14.11 -12.47 -0.07
CA GLU A 135 13.46 -11.26 0.43
C GLU A 135 13.80 -11.01 1.90
N THR A 136 13.77 -9.75 2.31
CA THR A 136 13.83 -9.34 3.70
C THR A 136 12.96 -8.11 3.93
N GLU A 137 12.21 -8.12 5.03
CA GLU A 137 11.22 -7.09 5.29
C GLU A 137 11.08 -6.81 6.78
N LEU A 138 10.67 -5.60 7.11
CA LEU A 138 10.10 -5.27 8.41
C LEU A 138 8.58 -5.45 8.35
N ALA A 139 8.02 -6.23 9.25
CA ALA A 139 6.58 -6.41 9.40
C ALA A 139 6.09 -5.75 10.69
N PHE A 140 4.89 -5.16 10.65
CA PHE A 140 4.37 -4.33 11.74
C PHE A 140 3.11 -4.95 12.33
N PHE A 141 3.13 -5.25 13.64
CA PHE A 141 2.02 -5.92 14.32
C PHE A 141 1.60 -5.23 15.62
N VAL A 142 0.29 -5.26 15.90
CA VAL A 142 -0.29 -4.84 17.18
C VAL A 142 -1.38 -5.82 17.61
N GLN A 143 -1.69 -5.87 18.91
CA GLN A 143 -2.87 -6.54 19.43
C GLN A 143 -3.82 -5.52 20.05
N ASP A 144 -5.10 -5.61 19.71
CA ASP A 144 -6.13 -4.76 20.33
C ASP A 144 -6.56 -5.29 21.71
N ASP A 145 -7.36 -4.50 22.42
CA ASP A 145 -7.86 -4.83 23.76
C ASP A 145 -8.82 -6.04 23.77
N ASN A 146 -9.34 -6.47 22.61
CA ASN A 146 -10.15 -7.68 22.45
C ASN A 146 -9.30 -8.91 22.09
N GLY A 147 -8.00 -8.75 21.91
CA GLY A 147 -7.05 -9.81 21.60
C GLY A 147 -6.89 -10.11 20.11
N ALA A 148 -7.47 -9.32 19.20
CA ALA A 148 -7.21 -9.50 17.78
C ALA A 148 -5.83 -8.95 17.43
N VAL A 149 -5.08 -9.70 16.61
CA VAL A 149 -3.75 -9.27 16.16
C VAL A 149 -3.86 -8.68 14.75
N TRP A 150 -3.40 -7.45 14.60
CA TRP A 150 -3.49 -6.66 13.39
C TRP A 150 -2.13 -6.54 12.73
N ARG A 151 -2.09 -6.69 11.40
CA ARG A 151 -0.93 -6.36 10.58
C ARG A 151 -1.08 -4.93 10.10
N MET A 152 -0.20 -4.05 10.57
CA MET A 152 -0.22 -2.61 10.28
C MET A 152 0.52 -2.25 8.97
N GLY A 153 1.21 -3.22 8.36
CA GLY A 153 1.90 -3.09 7.08
C GLY A 153 3.22 -3.84 7.05
N GLU A 154 4.02 -3.56 6.02
CA GLU A 154 5.37 -4.08 5.81
C GLU A 154 6.28 -3.04 5.14
N HIS A 155 7.59 -3.25 5.19
CA HIS A 155 8.58 -2.45 4.46
C HIS A 155 9.76 -3.34 4.00
N PRO A 156 10.13 -3.36 2.71
CA PRO A 156 11.27 -4.13 2.23
C PRO A 156 12.61 -3.51 2.63
N GLU A 157 13.63 -4.35 2.85
CA GLU A 157 15.01 -3.96 3.25
C GLU A 157 16.10 -4.40 2.25
#